data_AF-A0AA41WBB0-F1
#
_entry.id   AF-A0AA41WBB0-F1
#
_cell.length_a   1.000
_cell.length_b   1.000
_cell.length_c   1.000
_cell.angle_alpha   90.00
_cell.angle_beta   90.00
_cell.angle_gamma   90.00
#
_symmetry.space_group_name_H-M   'P 1'
#
loop_
_entity.id
_entity.type
_entity.pdbx_description
1 polymer ?
#
loop_
_entity_poly.entity_id
_entity_poly.type
_entity_poly.pdbx_seq_one_letter_code
_entity_poly.pdbx_strand_id
1 'polypeptide(L)'
;MTYQPRENALRLVLGPEPRPAARTVEGTGILDLGEQGRLLGLEISAPPGLDLRQAFCPWQERTGFPEWLSLGTASAYLRLVPEPLAQASRQARSVSVRLAMELDEQGTLLAVILPRRGEGYELSSPSGST
;
A
#
# COMPACT_ATOMS: atom_id res chain seq x y z
N MET A 1 5.84 -27.31 2.41
CA MET A 1 4.94 -26.37 1.71
C MET A 1 5.76 -25.15 1.33
N THR A 2 6.08 -25.00 0.05
CA THR A 2 6.90 -23.88 -0.45
C THR A 2 5.98 -22.68 -0.63
N TYR A 3 6.18 -21.65 0.19
CA TYR A 3 5.41 -20.39 0.15
C TYR A 3 5.62 -19.71 -1.21
N GLN A 4 4.54 -19.51 -1.98
CA GLN A 4 4.56 -18.79 -3.25
C GLN A 4 4.00 -17.38 -3.03
N PRO A 5 4.83 -16.32 -3.03
CA PRO A 5 4.42 -14.96 -2.65
C PRO A 5 3.40 -14.29 -3.58
N ARG A 6 3.21 -14.81 -4.80
CA ARG A 6 2.37 -14.16 -5.82
C ARG A 6 0.89 -14.54 -5.76
N GLU A 7 0.53 -15.70 -5.22
CA GLU A 7 -0.87 -16.16 -5.23
C GLU A 7 -1.69 -15.67 -4.02
N ASN A 8 -1.03 -15.29 -2.92
CA ASN A 8 -1.67 -14.86 -1.67
C ASN A 8 -1.25 -13.45 -1.22
N ALA A 9 -1.12 -12.53 -2.17
CA ALA A 9 -0.80 -11.13 -1.91
C ALA A 9 -1.95 -10.19 -2.30
N LEU A 10 -1.99 -9.03 -1.66
CA LEU A 10 -2.79 -7.88 -2.09
C LEU A 10 -1.87 -6.95 -2.87
N ARG A 11 -2.25 -6.60 -4.11
CA ARG A 11 -1.54 -5.65 -4.97
C ARG A 11 -2.39 -4.40 -5.14
N LEU A 12 -1.97 -3.30 -4.50
CA LEU A 12 -2.59 -1.98 -4.59
C LEU A 12 -1.98 -1.24 -5.79
N VAL A 13 -2.78 -0.90 -6.79
CA VAL A 13 -2.33 -0.25 -8.04
C VAL A 13 -2.71 1.22 -8.02
N LEU A 14 -1.77 2.11 -8.36
CA LEU A 14 -1.97 3.56 -8.25
C LEU A 14 -2.58 4.20 -9.52
N GLY A 15 -2.77 3.42 -10.59
CA GLY A 15 -3.27 3.93 -11.86
C GLY A 15 -4.26 3.01 -12.58
N PRO A 16 -5.01 3.56 -13.56
CA PRO A 16 -6.04 2.83 -14.28
C PRO A 16 -5.49 1.85 -15.32
N GLU A 17 -4.27 2.06 -15.81
CA GLU A 17 -3.67 1.23 -16.85
C GLU A 17 -2.56 0.34 -16.29
N PRO A 18 -2.56 -0.96 -16.64
CA PRO A 18 -1.47 -1.85 -16.29
C PRO A 18 -0.21 -1.42 -17.04
N ARG A 19 0.75 -0.86 -16.30
CA ARG A 19 2.11 -0.62 -16.78
C ARG A 19 3.03 -1.74 -16.33
N PRO A 20 4.00 -2.17 -17.16
CA PRO A 20 4.96 -3.18 -16.76
C PRO A 20 5.87 -2.63 -15.64
N ALA A 21 6.05 -3.41 -14.59
CA ALA A 21 7.06 -3.12 -13.58
C ALA A 21 8.45 -3.39 -14.16
N ALA A 22 9.32 -2.39 -14.13
CA ALA A 22 10.71 -2.54 -14.54
C ALA A 22 11.57 -3.10 -13.40
N ARG A 23 11.24 -2.74 -12.15
CA ARG A 23 11.93 -3.24 -10.96
C ARG A 23 10.98 -3.39 -9.77
N THR A 24 11.37 -4.26 -8.84
CA THR A 24 10.68 -4.45 -7.57
C THR A 24 11.66 -4.17 -6.43
N VAL A 25 11.24 -3.35 -5.47
CA VAL A 25 12.04 -2.99 -4.29
C VAL A 25 11.31 -3.47 -3.05
N GLU A 26 11.98 -4.28 -2.23
CA GLU A 26 11.44 -4.70 -0.94
C GLU A 26 11.50 -3.54 0.07
N GLY A 27 10.50 -3.49 0.94
CA GLY A 27 10.40 -2.46 1.95
C GLY A 27 9.57 -2.90 3.15
N THR A 28 9.39 -1.97 4.07
CA THR A 28 8.58 -2.14 5.26
C THR A 28 7.54 -1.03 5.35
N GLY A 29 6.49 -1.30 6.11
CA GLY A 29 5.43 -0.33 6.31
C GLY A 29 4.63 -0.63 7.57
N ILE A 30 3.60 0.19 7.78
CA ILE A 30 2.60 0.01 8.82
C ILE A 30 1.25 -0.11 8.14
N LEU A 31 0.56 -1.20 8.42
CA LEU A 31 -0.78 -1.45 7.91
C LEU A 31 -1.79 -1.05 8.98
N ASP A 32 -2.67 -0.11 8.65
CA ASP A 32 -3.75 0.29 9.55
C ASP A 32 -5.01 -0.51 9.21
N LEU A 33 -5.47 -1.25 10.20
CA LEU A 33 -6.58 -2.19 10.07
C LEU A 33 -7.71 -1.78 11.01
N GLY A 34 -8.90 -1.66 10.47
CA GLY A 34 -10.12 -1.45 11.24
C GLY A 34 -10.75 -2.76 11.69
N GLU A 35 -12.01 -2.67 12.11
CA GLU A 35 -12.81 -3.83 12.50
C GLU A 35 -12.81 -4.91 11.40
N GLN A 36 -12.76 -6.17 11.82
CA GLN A 36 -12.79 -7.35 10.94
C GLN A 36 -11.66 -7.42 9.89
N GLY A 37 -10.53 -6.74 10.14
CA GLY A 37 -9.38 -6.75 9.24
C GLY A 37 -9.56 -5.86 8.01
N ARG A 38 -10.53 -4.93 8.04
CA ARG A 38 -10.70 -3.93 6.99
C ARG A 38 -9.45 -3.09 6.86
N LEU A 39 -8.91 -3.00 5.66
CA LEU A 39 -7.76 -2.15 5.37
C LEU A 39 -8.17 -0.66 5.36
N LEU A 40 -7.61 0.14 6.28
CA LEU A 40 -7.87 1.58 6.39
C LEU A 40 -6.81 2.41 5.67
N GLY A 41 -5.55 1.99 5.80
CA GLY A 41 -4.44 2.66 5.19
C GLY A 41 -3.13 1.89 5.30
N LEU A 42 -2.11 2.42 4.65
CA LEU A 42 -0.79 1.84 4.57
C LEU A 42 0.27 2.94 4.61
N GLU A 43 1.07 2.96 5.66
CA GLU A 43 2.34 3.69 5.66
C GLU A 43 3.42 2.85 4.98
N ILE A 44 4.18 3.48 4.10
CA ILE A 44 5.33 2.90 3.41
C ILE A 44 6.56 3.65 3.90
N SER A 45 7.50 2.95 4.51
CA SER A 45 8.80 3.51 4.85
C SER A 45 9.69 3.58 3.62
N ALA A 46 10.46 4.65 3.47
CA ALA A 46 11.41 4.79 2.37
C ALA A 46 12.50 3.71 2.48
N PRO A 47 12.60 2.78 1.52
CA PRO A 47 13.68 1.81 1.52
C PRO A 47 15.00 2.50 1.11
N PRO A 48 16.16 1.91 1.44
CA PRO A 48 17.45 2.46 1.05
C PRO A 48 17.53 2.70 -0.47
N GLY A 49 17.88 3.94 -0.86
CA GLY A 49 18.06 4.30 -2.27
C GLY A 49 16.79 4.60 -3.06
N LEU A 50 15.61 4.63 -2.43
CA LEU A 50 14.37 5.08 -3.05
C LEU A 50 13.90 6.40 -2.44
N ASP A 51 13.78 7.43 -3.28
CA ASP A 51 13.07 8.66 -2.91
C ASP A 51 11.57 8.48 -3.15
N LEU A 52 10.79 8.40 -2.07
CA LEU A 52 9.34 8.27 -2.16
C LEU A 52 8.67 9.50 -2.79
N ARG A 53 9.18 10.71 -2.57
CA ARG A 53 8.61 11.92 -3.20
C ARG A 53 8.75 11.84 -4.71
N GLN A 54 9.91 11.41 -5.20
CA GLN A 54 10.13 11.19 -6.62
C GLN A 54 9.23 10.07 -7.16
N ALA A 55 9.16 8.93 -6.46
CA ALA A 55 8.34 7.78 -6.87
C ALA A 55 6.84 8.12 -6.94
N PHE A 56 6.36 9.02 -6.08
CA PHE A 56 4.96 9.47 -6.06
C PHE A 56 4.68 10.73 -6.90
N CYS A 57 5.71 11.41 -7.43
CA CYS A 57 5.58 12.69 -8.11
C CYS A 57 4.49 12.69 -9.21
N PRO A 58 4.45 11.70 -10.13
CA PRO A 58 3.45 11.69 -11.20
C PRO A 58 2.00 11.54 -10.71
N TRP A 59 1.79 11.10 -9.46
CA TRP A 59 0.47 10.94 -8.85
C TRP A 59 0.00 12.20 -8.12
N GLN A 60 0.92 13.06 -7.69
CA GLN A 60 0.61 14.34 -7.05
C GLN A 60 0.05 15.37 -8.05
N GLU A 61 0.54 15.32 -9.29
CA GLU A 61 0.21 16.29 -10.35
C GLU A 61 -1.12 15.99 -11.06
N ARG A 62 -1.69 14.79 -10.85
CA ARG A 62 -3.00 14.41 -11.41
C ARG A 62 -4.13 15.04 -10.59
N THR A 63 -4.35 16.35 -10.81
CA THR A 63 -5.50 17.19 -10.40
C THR A 63 -6.05 16.96 -8.99
N GLY A 64 -5.77 17.91 -8.10
CA GLY A 64 -6.26 17.94 -6.71
C GLY A 64 -5.41 17.03 -5.83
N PHE A 65 -4.61 17.63 -4.94
CA PHE A 65 -3.70 16.91 -4.06
C PHE A 65 -4.45 15.73 -3.43
N PRO A 66 -4.12 14.49 -3.80
CA PRO A 66 -5.04 13.40 -3.53
C PRO A 66 -5.22 13.22 -2.03
N GLU A 67 -6.45 13.35 -1.53
CA GLU A 67 -6.79 13.10 -0.11
C GLU A 67 -6.41 11.68 0.35
N TRP A 68 -6.04 10.81 -0.60
CA TRP A 68 -5.53 9.46 -0.38
C TRP A 68 -4.03 9.38 -0.09
N LEU A 69 -3.22 10.44 -0.31
CA LEU A 69 -1.76 10.40 -0.14
C LEU A 69 -1.25 11.49 0.81
N SER A 70 -0.45 11.11 1.79
CA SER A 70 0.36 12.04 2.61
C SER A 70 1.83 11.67 2.52
N LEU A 71 2.70 12.63 2.16
CA LEU A 71 4.13 12.41 1.99
C LEU A 71 4.93 13.05 3.14
N GLY A 72 5.60 12.20 3.91
CA GLY A 72 6.60 12.58 4.89
C GLY A 72 7.99 12.78 4.28
N THR A 73 8.99 12.92 5.13
CA THR A 73 10.41 12.96 4.72
C THR A 73 10.98 11.56 4.48
N ALA A 74 10.52 10.56 5.23
CA ALA A 74 10.99 9.17 5.15
C ALA A 74 9.86 8.15 5.01
N SER A 75 8.61 8.60 4.83
CA SER A 75 7.48 7.72 4.61
C SER A 75 6.41 8.34 3.73
N ALA A 76 5.54 7.48 3.20
CA ALA A 76 4.34 7.85 2.47
C ALA A 76 3.15 7.11 3.06
N TYR A 77 2.08 7.82 3.41
CA TYR A 77 0.85 7.23 3.91
C TYR A 77 -0.22 7.21 2.82
N LEU A 78 -0.70 6.01 2.51
CA LEU A 78 -1.82 5.73 1.62
C LEU A 78 -3.08 5.55 2.44
N ARG A 79 -4.02 6.48 2.32
CA ARG A 79 -5.35 6.37 2.89
C ARG A 79 -6.27 5.65 1.89
N LEU A 80 -6.82 4.52 2.32
CA LEU A 80 -7.63 3.63 1.49
C LEU A 80 -9.13 3.74 1.81
N VAL A 81 -9.48 4.40 2.91
CA VAL A 81 -10.87 4.76 3.26
C VAL A 81 -10.95 6.25 3.66
N PRO A 82 -12.07 6.94 3.38
CA PRO A 82 -12.28 8.33 3.83
C PRO A 82 -12.19 8.49 5.36
N GLU A 83 -11.76 9.66 5.84
CA GLU A 83 -11.55 9.93 7.28
C GLU A 83 -12.76 9.64 8.20
N PRO A 84 -14.02 9.94 7.84
CA PRO A 84 -15.17 9.61 8.68
C PRO A 84 -15.29 8.10 8.96
N LEU A 85 -14.89 7.27 7.99
CA LEU A 85 -14.87 5.81 8.11
C LEU A 85 -13.67 5.32 8.90
N ALA A 86 -12.51 5.98 8.77
CA ALA A 86 -11.31 5.65 9.54
C ALA A 86 -11.49 5.95 11.04
N GLN A 87 -12.04 7.12 11.39
CA GLN A 87 -12.28 7.53 12.78
C GLN A 87 -13.39 6.74 13.48
N ALA A 88 -14.38 6.24 12.73
CA ALA A 88 -15.45 5.41 13.27
C ALA A 88 -14.95 4.04 13.76
N SER A 89 -13.76 3.60 13.34
CA SER A 89 -13.18 2.34 13.78
C SER A 89 -12.55 2.47 15.17
N ARG A 90 -13.36 2.22 16.21
CA ARG A 90 -12.91 2.20 17.62
C ARG A 90 -11.89 1.09 17.96
N GLN A 91 -11.57 0.23 17.01
CA GLN A 91 -10.65 -0.90 17.13
C GLN A 91 -9.52 -0.85 16.09
N ALA A 92 -9.22 0.34 15.55
CA ALA A 92 -8.11 0.48 14.62
C ALA A 92 -6.81 -0.01 15.28
N ARG A 93 -6.12 -0.94 14.61
CA ARG A 93 -4.81 -1.43 15.01
C ARG A 93 -3.81 -1.20 13.89
N SER A 94 -2.57 -0.93 14.27
CA SER A 94 -1.45 -0.75 13.37
C SER A 94 -0.51 -1.94 13.52
N VAL A 95 -0.10 -2.54 12.40
CA VAL A 95 0.82 -3.67 12.39
C VAL A 95 1.97 -3.42 11.43
N SER A 96 3.18 -3.81 11.82
CA SER A 96 4.33 -3.75 10.92
C SER A 96 4.22 -4.81 9.84
N VAL A 97 4.48 -4.43 8.59
CA VAL A 97 4.40 -5.34 7.44
C VAL A 97 5.64 -5.24 6.57
N ARG A 98 5.96 -6.35 5.92
CA ARG A 98 6.87 -6.34 4.76
C ARG A 98 6.04 -6.15 3.50
N LEU A 99 6.57 -5.36 2.59
CA LEU A 99 5.92 -5.04 1.32
C LEU A 99 6.94 -5.02 0.19
N ALA A 100 6.44 -5.03 -1.03
CA ALA A 100 7.23 -4.81 -2.23
C ALA A 100 6.62 -3.67 -3.05
N MET A 101 7.46 -2.80 -3.58
CA MET A 101 7.08 -1.69 -4.44
C MET A 101 7.47 -2.02 -5.87
N GLU A 102 6.50 -1.99 -6.77
CA GLU A 102 6.74 -2.10 -8.21
C GLU A 102 6.95 -0.70 -8.79
N LEU A 103 8.07 -0.52 -9.49
CA LEU A 103 8.47 0.75 -10.08
C LEU A 103 8.59 0.59 -11.60
N ASP A 104 8.23 1.63 -12.35
CA ASP A 104 8.54 1.71 -13.79
C ASP A 104 10.02 2.05 -14.04
N GLU A 105 10.40 2.17 -15.31
CA GLU A 105 11.77 2.49 -15.73
C GLU A 105 12.23 3.86 -15.21
N GLN A 106 11.29 4.78 -14.97
CA GLN A 106 11.54 6.13 -14.46
C GLN A 106 11.60 6.16 -12.93
N GLY A 107 11.34 5.04 -12.26
CA GLY A 107 11.29 4.95 -10.81
C GLY A 107 9.96 5.42 -10.20
N THR A 108 8.91 5.60 -11.02
CA THR A 108 7.55 5.91 -10.56
C THR A 108 6.94 4.68 -9.90
N LEU A 109 6.26 4.87 -8.77
CA LEU A 109 5.51 3.81 -8.12
C LEU A 109 4.28 3.41 -8.94
N LEU A 110 4.21 2.14 -9.33
CA LEU A 110 3.08 1.56 -10.04
C LEU A 110 2.13 0.83 -9.09
N ALA A 111 2.71 0.05 -8.18
CA ALA A 111 1.94 -0.75 -7.23
C ALA A 111 2.70 -1.04 -5.94
N VAL A 112 1.93 -1.33 -4.89
CA VAL A 112 2.44 -1.85 -3.62
C VAL A 112 1.84 -3.23 -3.39
N ILE A 113 2.70 -4.20 -3.13
CA ILE A 113 2.35 -5.60 -2.91
C ILE A 113 2.61 -5.91 -1.45
N LEU A 114 1.62 -6.46 -0.76
CA LEU A 114 1.75 -6.92 0.61
C LEU A 114 1.16 -8.33 0.76
N PRO A 115 1.74 -9.19 1.61
CA PRO A 115 1.19 -10.51 1.84
C PRO A 115 -0.15 -10.37 2.58
N ARG A 116 -1.13 -11.20 2.22
CA ARG A 116 -2.46 -11.18 2.84
C ARG A 116 -2.47 -11.67 4.29
N ARG A 117 -1.40 -12.32 4.74
CA ARG A 117 -1.26 -12.85 6.09
C ARG A 117 0.13 -12.52 6.61
N GLY A 118 0.20 -12.14 7.87
CA GLY A 118 1.45 -11.90 8.56
C GLY A 118 1.22 -11.86 10.07
N GLU A 119 2.27 -11.51 10.80
CA GLU A 119 2.19 -11.43 12.25
C GLU A 119 1.24 -10.31 12.67
N GLY A 120 0.18 -10.64 13.42
CA GLY A 120 -0.82 -9.68 13.88
C GLY A 120 -1.89 -9.29 12.86
N TYR A 121 -1.91 -9.88 11.65
CA TYR A 121 -2.94 -9.57 10.66
C TYR A 121 -3.27 -10.65 9.62
N GLU A 122 -4.52 -10.59 9.17
CA GLU A 122 -5.02 -11.27 7.99
C GLU A 122 -5.93 -10.30 7.23
N LEU A 123 -5.71 -10.19 5.92
CA LEU A 123 -6.47 -9.39 4.99
C LEU A 123 -7.52 -10.26 4.32
N SER A 124 -8.77 -9.99 4.63
CA SER A 124 -9.93 -10.61 4.02
C SER A 124 -10.06 -10.16 2.56
N SER A 125 -10.29 -11.10 1.65
CA SER A 125 -10.85 -10.77 0.32
C SER A 125 -12.24 -10.17 0.52
N PRO A 126 -12.72 -9.27 -0.36
CA PRO A 126 -14.16 -9.25 -0.57
C PRO A 126 -14.53 -10.67 -1.01
N SER A 127 -15.27 -11.38 -0.17
CA SER A 127 -15.89 -12.64 -0.55
C SER A 127 -16.59 -12.38 -1.87
N GLY A 128 -16.18 -13.07 -2.93
CA GLY A 128 -16.88 -12.98 -4.20
C GLY A 128 -18.33 -13.38 -3.94
N SER A 129 -19.23 -12.40 -3.96
CA SER A 129 -20.60 -12.70 -4.38
C SER A 129 -20.48 -12.96 -5.88
N THR A 130 -20.59 -14.24 -6.23
CA THR A 130 -21.03 -14.72 -7.55
C THR A 130 -22.21 -13.92 -8.08
#